data_AF-A0A7C6PMX9-F1
#
_entry.id   AF-A0A7C6PMX9-F1
#
_cell.length_a   1.000
_cell.length_b   1.000
_cell.length_c   1.000
_cell.angle_alpha   90.00
_cell.angle_beta   90.00
_cell.angle_gamma   90.00
#
_symmetry.space_group_name_H-M   'P 1'
#
loop_
_entity.id
_entity.type
_entity.pdbx_description
1 polymer ?
#
loop_
_entity_poly.entity_id
_entity_poly.type
_entity_poly.pdbx_seq_one_letter_code
_entity_poly.pdbx_strand_id
1 'polypeptide(L)'
;AHLLERYLEKKLHAKGIKMTATEALKHLSRIRSAHIEIKGTIYRLHSEASPEAVTIFQALGYRIPPRIEPLAKDDRDAKTEDSRAQNALV
;
A
#
# COMPACT_ATOMS: atom_id res chain seq x y z
N ALA A 1 3.79 -0.39 20.48
CA ALA A 1 3.82 -0.64 19.02
C ALA A 1 3.98 -2.12 18.60
N HIS A 2 4.16 -3.10 19.51
CA HIS A 2 4.72 -4.41 19.13
C HIS A 2 3.78 -5.55 18.69
N LEU A 3 2.47 -5.45 18.87
CA LEU A 3 1.57 -6.59 18.56
C LEU A 3 1.44 -6.84 17.06
N LEU A 4 1.30 -5.77 16.26
CA LEU A 4 1.17 -5.86 14.81
C LEU A 4 2.47 -6.36 14.17
N GLU A 5 3.61 -5.81 14.59
CA GLU A 5 4.95 -6.20 14.13
C GLU A 5 5.20 -7.70 14.38
N ARG A 6 4.98 -8.16 15.62
CA ARG A 6 5.14 -9.58 15.98
C ARG A 6 4.18 -10.49 15.22
N TYR A 7 2.96 -10.04 14.96
CA TYR A 7 2.01 -10.79 14.16
C TYR A 7 2.48 -10.94 12.70
N LEU A 8 3.01 -9.85 12.12
CA LEU A 8 3.57 -9.85 10.78
C LEU A 8 4.76 -10.80 10.68
N GLU A 9 5.71 -10.67 11.61
CA GLU A 9 6.89 -11.54 11.69
C GLU A 9 6.49 -13.00 11.83
N LYS A 10 5.55 -13.32 12.73
CA LYS A 10 5.05 -14.68 12.90
C LYS A 10 4.48 -15.25 11.60
N LYS A 11 3.70 -14.47 10.84
CA LYS A 11 3.16 -14.90 9.54
C LYS A 11 4.25 -15.13 8.50
N LEU A 12 5.22 -14.24 8.43
CA LEU A 12 6.35 -14.35 7.48
C LEU A 12 7.21 -15.57 7.82
N HIS A 13 7.52 -15.78 9.09
CA HIS A 13 8.33 -16.91 9.57
C HIS A 13 7.61 -18.24 9.36
N ALA A 14 6.28 -18.29 9.53
CA ALA A 14 5.47 -19.47 9.21
C ALA A 14 5.53 -19.87 7.73
N LYS A 15 5.97 -18.97 6.84
CA LYS A 15 6.19 -19.21 5.41
C LYS A 15 7.67 -19.37 5.05
N GLY A 16 8.54 -19.51 6.06
CA GLY A 16 9.99 -19.69 5.88
C GLY A 16 10.76 -18.39 5.61
N ILE A 17 10.10 -17.23 5.69
CA ILE A 17 10.71 -15.93 5.44
C ILE A 17 11.24 -15.38 6.77
N LYS A 18 12.55 -15.44 6.98
CA LYS A 18 13.23 -14.84 8.14
C LYS A 18 13.49 -13.36 7.90
N MET A 19 12.46 -12.53 8.03
CA MET A 19 12.58 -11.07 8.04
C MET A 19 11.86 -10.45 9.22
N THR A 20 12.27 -9.25 9.61
CA THR A 20 11.59 -8.42 10.61
C THR A 20 10.40 -7.68 10.01
N ALA A 21 9.49 -7.19 10.85
CA ALA A 21 8.36 -6.39 10.38
C ALA A 21 8.82 -5.09 9.69
N THR A 22 9.86 -4.46 10.23
CA THR A 22 10.43 -3.23 9.68
C THR A 22 10.99 -3.44 8.28
N GLU A 23 11.70 -4.54 8.05
CA GLU A 23 12.20 -4.90 6.72
C GLU A 23 11.06 -5.16 5.75
N ALA A 24 10.05 -5.93 6.16
CA ALA A 24 8.86 -6.19 5.36
C ALA A 24 8.18 -4.88 4.93
N LEU A 25 7.93 -3.97 5.88
CA LEU A 25 7.32 -2.68 5.62
C LEU A 25 8.18 -1.80 4.71
N LYS A 26 9.51 -1.88 4.82
CA LYS A 26 10.43 -1.15 3.93
C LYS A 26 10.36 -1.65 2.49
N HIS A 27 10.13 -2.94 2.26
CA HIS A 27 9.91 -3.47 0.91
C HIS A 27 8.53 -3.08 0.37
N LEU A 28 7.50 -3.15 1.22
CA LEU A 28 6.13 -2.78 0.84
C LEU A 28 5.98 -1.28 0.54
N SER A 29 6.65 -0.41 1.30
CA SER A 29 6.59 1.05 1.11
C SER A 29 7.23 1.53 -0.19
N ARG A 30 8.02 0.69 -0.86
CA ARG A 30 8.56 0.99 -2.20
C ARG A 30 7.49 0.92 -3.28
N ILE A 31 6.36 0.27 -3.02
CA ILE A 31 5.21 0.31 -3.93
C ILE A 31 4.54 1.68 -3.76
N ARG A 32 4.89 2.60 -4.65
CA ARG A 32 4.29 3.93 -4.69
C ARG A 32 2.93 3.85 -5.38
N SER A 33 2.00 4.67 -4.92
CA SER A 33 0.75 4.92 -5.64
C SER A 33 0.73 6.36 -6.14
N ALA A 34 0.24 6.56 -7.35
CA ALA A 34 0.01 7.86 -7.97
C ALA A 34 -1.42 7.91 -8.50
N HIS A 35 -2.01 9.11 -8.56
CA HIS A 35 -3.32 9.30 -9.17
C HIS A 35 -3.13 9.90 -10.57
N ILE A 36 -3.81 9.34 -11.55
CA ILE A 36 -3.80 9.85 -12.93
C ILE A 36 -5.23 10.05 -13.39
N GLU A 37 -5.48 11.15 -14.09
CA GLU A 37 -6.77 11.41 -14.71
C GLU A 37 -6.68 11.15 -16.22
N ILE A 38 -7.55 10.28 -16.73
CA ILE A 38 -7.65 9.98 -18.16
C ILE A 38 -9.10 10.18 -18.57
N LYS A 39 -9.35 11.13 -19.48
CA LYS A 39 -10.69 11.40 -20.03
C LYS A 39 -11.76 11.61 -18.95
N GLY A 40 -11.44 12.37 -17.89
CA GLY A 40 -12.36 12.66 -16.79
C GLY A 40 -12.55 11.52 -15.76
N THR A 41 -11.80 10.42 -15.91
CA THR A 41 -11.82 9.30 -14.96
C THR A 41 -10.50 9.24 -14.19
N ILE A 42 -10.57 9.19 -12.87
CA ILE A 42 -9.40 9.09 -12.00
C ILE A 42 -9.04 7.63 -11.78
N TYR A 43 -7.78 7.30 -11.99
CA TYR A 43 -7.20 5.98 -11.74
C TYR A 43 -6.11 6.10 -10.68
N ARG A 44 -5.97 5.04 -9.88
CA ARG A 44 -4.82 4.81 -9.01
C ARG A 44 -3.82 3.93 -9.76
N LEU A 45 -2.63 4.46 -9.98
CA LEU A 45 -1.50 3.77 -10.58
C LEU A 45 -0.58 3.30 -9.46
N HIS A 46 -0.26 2.01 -9.42
CA HIS A 46 0.75 1.44 -8.52
C HIS A 46 2.05 1.19 -9.27
N SER A 47 3.18 1.51 -8.65
CA SER A 47 4.48 1.13 -9.18
C SER A 47 4.63 -0.40 -9.18
N GLU A 48 5.53 -0.91 -10.02
CA GLU A 48 5.82 -2.34 -10.06
C GLU A 48 6.27 -2.86 -8.68
N ALA A 49 5.66 -3.97 -8.26
CA ALA A 49 6.05 -4.64 -7.04
C ALA A 49 7.38 -5.36 -7.25
N SER A 50 8.36 -5.12 -6.37
CA SER A 50 9.61 -5.86 -6.41
C SER A 50 9.37 -7.34 -6.07
N PRO A 51 10.25 -8.27 -6.50
CA PRO A 51 10.14 -9.69 -6.17
C PRO A 51 10.00 -9.95 -4.66
N GLU A 52 10.67 -9.14 -3.83
CA GLU A 52 10.59 -9.23 -2.37
C GLU A 52 9.21 -8.81 -1.87
N ALA A 53 8.65 -7.72 -2.41
CA ALA A 53 7.30 -7.28 -2.05
C ALA A 53 6.24 -8.32 -2.44
N VAL A 54 6.37 -8.92 -3.64
CA VAL A 54 5.51 -10.03 -4.10
C VAL A 54 5.55 -11.19 -3.11
N THR A 55 6.75 -11.59 -2.69
CA THR A 55 6.96 -12.68 -1.73
C THR A 55 6.29 -12.38 -0.39
N ILE A 56 6.37 -11.14 0.08
CA ILE A 56 5.71 -10.68 1.31
C ILE A 56 4.18 -10.74 1.16
N PHE A 57 3.59 -10.22 0.07
CA PHE A 57 2.14 -10.27 -0.16
C PHE A 57 1.61 -11.71 -0.17
N GLN A 58 2.30 -12.60 -0.88
CA GLN A 58 1.95 -14.01 -0.95
C GLN A 58 2.01 -14.68 0.42
N ALA A 59 3.06 -14.41 1.20
CA ALA A 59 3.21 -14.97 2.54
C ALA A 59 2.12 -14.50 3.51
N LEU A 60 1.68 -13.25 3.37
CA LEU A 60 0.61 -12.68 4.18
C LEU A 60 -0.79 -13.10 3.72
N GLY A 61 -0.91 -13.74 2.56
CA GLY A 61 -2.18 -14.17 1.96
C GLY A 61 -2.98 -13.05 1.30
N TYR A 62 -2.32 -11.94 0.95
CA TYR A 62 -2.94 -10.80 0.29
C TYR A 62 -2.72 -10.86 -1.22
N ARG A 63 -3.66 -10.27 -1.96
CA ARG A 63 -3.51 -10.04 -3.39
C ARG A 63 -2.54 -8.88 -3.61
N ILE A 64 -1.66 -9.02 -4.60
CA ILE A 64 -0.79 -7.92 -5.04
C ILE A 64 -1.69 -6.85 -5.67
N PRO A 65 -1.54 -5.57 -5.29
CA PRO A 65 -2.34 -4.51 -5.88
C PRO A 65 -2.13 -4.45 -7.40
N PRO A 66 -3.21 -4.31 -8.20
CA PRO A 66 -3.09 -4.19 -9.64
C PRO A 66 -2.34 -2.90 -10.00
N ARG A 67 -1.63 -2.89 -11.13
CA ARG A 67 -0.89 -1.69 -11.58
C ARG A 67 -1.81 -0.49 -11.81
N ILE A 68 -3.03 -0.72 -12.28
CA ILE A 68 -4.02 0.32 -12.54
C ILE A 68 -5.32 -0.14 -11.87
N GLU A 69 -5.91 0.73 -11.06
CA GLU A 69 -7.21 0.52 -10.44
C GLU A 69 -8.07 1.76 -10.66
N PRO A 70 -9.35 1.64 -11.08
CA PRO A 70 -10.26 2.77 -11.11
C PRO A 70 -10.49 3.28 -9.67
N LEU A 71 -10.32 4.58 -9.45
CA LEU A 71 -10.54 5.14 -8.12
C LEU A 71 -12.06 5.18 -7.84
N ALA A 72 -12.52 4.35 -6.89
CA ALA A 72 -13.92 4.34 -6.48
C ALA A 72 -14.34 5.70 -5.90
N LYS A 73 -15.63 6.03 -6.02
CA LYS A 73 -16.18 7.34 -5.66
C LYS A 73 -15.92 7.73 -4.20
N ASP A 74 -15.87 6.76 -3.29
CA ASP A 74 -15.68 6.98 -1.85
C ASP A 74 -14.27 7.47 -1.48
N ASP A 75 -13.25 7.20 -2.30
CA ASP A 75 -11.87 7.70 -2.11
C ASP A 75 -11.71 9.17 -2.53
N ARG A 76 -12.68 9.74 -3.26
CA ARG A 76 -12.68 11.16 -3.65
C ARG A 76 -13.00 12.08 -2.47
N ASP A 77 -13.84 11.61 -1.56
CA ASP A 77 -14.31 12.41 -0.44
C ASP A 77 -13.26 12.49 0.68
N ALA A 78 -12.49 11.42 0.90
CA ALA A 78 -11.40 11.40 1.89
C ALA A 78 -10.31 12.44 1.65
N LYS A 79 -10.07 12.85 0.39
CA LYS A 79 -9.07 13.88 0.05
C LYS A 79 -9.62 15.27 -0.19
N THR A 80 -10.93 15.44 -0.37
CA THR A 80 -11.50 16.80 -0.37
C THR A 80 -11.36 17.43 1.02
N GLU A 81 -11.37 16.61 2.07
CA GLU A 81 -11.12 17.06 3.45
C GLU A 81 -9.63 17.29 3.75
N ASP A 82 -8.72 16.38 3.36
CA ASP A 82 -7.28 16.56 3.57
C ASP A 82 -6.71 17.79 2.83
N SER A 83 -7.15 18.03 1.59
CA SER A 83 -6.74 19.22 0.82
C SER A 83 -7.35 20.53 1.35
N ARG A 84 -8.51 20.47 2.02
CA ARG A 84 -9.08 21.64 2.74
C ARG A 84 -8.36 21.88 4.07
N ALA A 85 -7.98 20.84 4.79
CA ALA A 85 -7.27 20.95 6.06
C ALA A 85 -5.86 21.54 5.87
N GLN A 86 -5.16 21.19 4.78
CA GLN A 86 -3.85 21.77 4.47
C GLN A 86 -3.90 23.24 4.01
N ASN A 87 -4.99 23.67 3.37
CA ASN A 87 -5.18 25.07 2.94
C ASN A 87 -5.80 25.97 4.03
N ALA A 88 -6.33 25.42 5.12
CA ALA A 88 -6.86 26.17 6.25
C ALA A 88 -5.80 26.47 7.34
N LEU A 89 -4.58 25.93 7.20
CA LEU A 89 -3.45 26.14 8.11
C LEU A 89 -2.39 27.12 7.56
N VAL A 90 -2.68 27.82 6.46
CA VAL A 90 -1.84 28.89 5.87
C VAL A 90 -2.53 30.23 6.04
#